data_AF-A0A2V9R4N7-F1
#
_entry.id   AF-A0A2V9R4N7-F1
#
_cell.length_a   1.000
_cell.length_b   1.000
_cell.length_c   1.000
_cell.angle_alpha   90.00
_cell.angle_beta   90.00
_cell.angle_gamma   90.00
#
_symmetry.space_group_name_H-M   'P 1'
#
loop_
_entity.id
_entity.type
_entity.pdbx_description
1 polymer ?
#
loop_
_entity_poly.entity_id
_entity_poly.type
_entity_poly.pdbx_seq_one_letter_code
_entity_poly.pdbx_strand_id
1 'polypeptide(L)'
;MPILPLKLSVQLLPFPLTRPKCSHPANFRSHPTHRSQGTSTFRIHSEVHTMKITSLLTTAMFAALLIGAACTQTNTRKSEADAVKQALQQADLKDVTVSDDTDKNTITLGGTLHSEDAKSRAGDVAKQAAPDRTIANEISLQPVGDESQAKSVQSNLDDGIENNYKAALVSKRLDKQSIHYDAKNGVLKLTGSVKTPQQKQEAELLASKVPNVQQVVNEIEVKR
;
A
#
# COMPACT_ATOMS: atom_id res chain seq x y z
N MET A 1 57.19 -18.85 10.22
CA MET A 1 57.42 -18.54 8.79
C MET A 1 57.68 -19.85 8.07
N PRO A 2 57.12 -20.17 6.89
CA PRO A 2 56.41 -19.36 5.86
C PRO A 2 54.88 -19.61 5.89
N ILE A 3 53.92 -18.76 5.49
CA ILE A 3 53.66 -17.88 4.33
C ILE A 3 53.49 -18.66 3.01
N LEU A 4 52.25 -18.90 2.58
CA LEU A 4 51.82 -18.65 1.19
C LEU A 4 50.27 -18.53 1.08
N PRO A 5 49.75 -17.53 0.33
CA PRO A 5 48.32 -17.21 0.23
C PRO A 5 47.65 -17.81 -1.02
N LEU A 6 46.39 -18.25 -0.91
CA LEU A 6 45.56 -18.52 -2.09
C LEU A 6 44.71 -17.29 -2.46
N LYS A 7 45.05 -16.74 -3.64
CA LYS A 7 44.26 -15.84 -4.49
C LYS A 7 42.84 -16.39 -4.70
N LEU A 8 41.80 -15.61 -4.44
CA LEU A 8 41.11 -14.72 -5.40
C LEU A 8 40.53 -15.45 -6.62
N SER A 9 39.20 -15.61 -6.65
CA SER A 9 38.40 -15.62 -7.87
C SER A 9 36.99 -15.14 -7.56
N VAL A 10 36.79 -13.85 -7.80
CA VAL A 10 35.50 -13.18 -7.90
C VAL A 10 34.85 -13.67 -9.19
N GLN A 11 33.82 -14.52 -9.10
CA GLN A 11 32.98 -14.85 -10.24
C GLN A 11 31.73 -13.96 -10.19
N LEU A 12 31.79 -12.89 -10.97
CA LEU A 12 30.65 -12.11 -11.42
C LEU A 12 29.61 -13.06 -12.04
N LEU A 13 28.41 -13.16 -11.47
CA LEU A 13 27.26 -13.75 -12.15
C LEU A 13 26.36 -12.63 -12.69
N PRO A 14 25.90 -12.74 -13.95
CA PRO A 14 25.26 -11.64 -14.67
C PRO A 14 23.80 -11.43 -14.28
N PHE A 15 23.44 -10.16 -14.13
CA PHE A 15 22.08 -9.62 -14.18
C PHE A 15 21.33 -10.08 -15.45
N PRO A 16 20.11 -10.65 -15.34
CA PRO A 16 19.17 -10.65 -16.45
C PRO A 16 18.29 -9.38 -16.39
N LEU A 17 18.57 -8.46 -17.30
CA LEU A 17 17.66 -7.42 -17.75
C LEU A 17 16.44 -8.06 -18.41
N THR A 18 15.25 -7.96 -17.81
CA THR A 18 13.98 -8.21 -18.51
C THR A 18 13.20 -6.90 -18.64
N ARG A 19 13.16 -6.41 -19.88
CA ARG A 19 12.40 -5.25 -20.35
C ARG A 19 10.88 -5.52 -20.36
N PRO A 20 10.05 -4.46 -20.31
CA PRO A 20 8.60 -4.55 -20.23
C PRO A 20 7.96 -4.92 -21.57
N LYS A 21 6.88 -5.70 -21.51
CA LYS A 21 6.07 -6.10 -22.66
C LYS A 21 4.95 -5.07 -22.82
N CYS A 22 5.10 -4.16 -23.79
CA CYS A 22 3.99 -3.40 -24.33
C CYS A 22 3.10 -4.32 -25.18
N SER A 23 1.80 -4.33 -24.94
CA SER A 23 0.80 -4.88 -25.86
C SER A 23 -0.49 -4.07 -25.79
N HIS A 24 -0.65 -3.17 -26.77
CA HIS A 24 -1.93 -2.72 -27.34
C HIS A 24 -2.45 -3.80 -28.33
N PRO A 25 -3.65 -3.68 -28.97
CA PRO A 25 -4.90 -2.98 -28.65
C PRO A 25 -6.17 -3.87 -28.88
N ALA A 26 -7.34 -3.27 -28.62
CA ALA A 26 -8.63 -3.48 -29.31
C ALA A 26 -9.40 -4.82 -29.19
N ASN A 27 -10.53 -4.77 -28.48
CA ASN A 27 -11.79 -5.49 -28.77
C ASN A 27 -12.86 -4.93 -27.79
N PHE A 28 -14.16 -4.88 -27.98
CA PHE A 28 -15.09 -4.97 -29.11
C PHE A 28 -16.48 -5.04 -28.47
N ARG A 29 -17.32 -4.06 -28.82
CA ARG A 29 -18.75 -4.18 -29.15
C ARG A 29 -19.75 -4.72 -28.09
N SER A 30 -20.73 -3.84 -27.84
CA SER A 30 -22.19 -4.03 -27.69
C SER A 30 -22.77 -4.82 -26.50
N HIS A 31 -23.73 -4.23 -25.78
CA HIS A 31 -25.16 -4.22 -26.14
C HIS A 31 -26.02 -3.30 -25.22
N PRO A 32 -27.28 -2.99 -25.60
CA PRO A 32 -28.09 -1.87 -25.10
C PRO A 32 -29.26 -2.30 -24.19
N THR A 33 -29.77 -1.36 -23.38
CA THR A 33 -31.15 -1.24 -22.83
C THR A 33 -31.18 0.09 -22.06
N HIS A 34 -32.14 1.02 -22.13
CA HIS A 34 -33.57 0.88 -21.93
C HIS A 34 -34.29 2.22 -22.27
N ARG A 35 -35.28 2.14 -23.18
CA ARG A 35 -36.64 2.70 -23.13
C ARG A 35 -36.97 3.83 -22.14
N SER A 36 -37.48 4.96 -22.65
CA SER A 36 -38.62 5.75 -22.13
C SER A 36 -38.75 7.04 -22.96
N GLN A 37 -39.57 7.05 -24.00
CA GLN A 37 -40.87 7.75 -24.06
C GLN A 37 -40.87 9.19 -23.50
N GLY A 38 -41.17 10.14 -24.38
CA GLY A 38 -41.32 11.55 -24.07
C GLY A 38 -41.61 12.34 -25.33
N THR A 39 -42.80 12.15 -25.88
CA THR A 39 -43.39 12.94 -26.95
C THR A 39 -43.44 14.41 -26.57
N SER A 40 -42.78 15.28 -27.31
CA SER A 40 -43.17 16.70 -27.37
C SER A 40 -43.05 17.19 -28.79
N THR A 41 -44.20 17.16 -29.45
CA THR A 41 -44.48 17.77 -30.73
C THR A 41 -44.37 19.29 -30.58
N PHE A 42 -43.31 19.90 -31.11
CA PHE A 42 -43.32 21.34 -31.38
C PHE A 42 -43.23 21.58 -32.88
N ARG A 43 -44.41 21.90 -33.43
CA ARG A 43 -44.73 22.24 -34.80
C ARG A 43 -44.16 23.63 -35.09
N ILE A 44 -43.08 23.72 -35.87
CA ILE A 44 -42.74 24.96 -36.59
C ILE A 44 -42.96 24.74 -38.08
N HIS A 45 -43.98 25.45 -38.52
CA HIS A 45 -44.46 25.64 -39.86
C HIS A 45 -43.35 26.23 -40.75
N SER A 46 -42.98 25.53 -41.82
CA SER A 46 -42.25 26.13 -42.95
C SER A 46 -42.81 25.54 -44.23
N GLU A 47 -43.85 26.23 -44.72
CA GLU A 47 -44.45 26.03 -46.02
C GLU A 47 -43.62 26.76 -47.08
N VAL A 48 -43.35 26.01 -48.16
CA VAL A 48 -43.12 26.40 -49.56
C VAL A 48 -41.98 27.36 -49.92
N HIS A 49 -40.94 26.81 -50.55
CA HIS A 49 -40.81 27.02 -52.00
C HIS A 49 -40.06 25.86 -52.66
N THR A 50 -40.80 25.07 -53.42
CA THR A 50 -40.31 24.09 -54.38
C THR A 50 -39.68 24.78 -55.59
N MET A 51 -38.43 24.45 -55.94
CA MET A 51 -38.08 24.25 -57.35
C MET A 51 -36.93 23.24 -57.47
N LYS A 52 -37.21 22.17 -58.21
CA LYS A 52 -36.32 21.07 -58.54
C LYS A 52 -35.28 21.53 -59.58
N ILE A 53 -34.16 20.81 -59.69
CA ILE A 53 -33.49 20.35 -60.93
C ILE A 53 -31.95 20.29 -60.75
N THR A 54 -31.49 19.06 -60.51
CA THR A 54 -30.28 18.38 -61.01
C THR A 54 -29.20 19.17 -61.77
N SER A 55 -27.92 19.02 -61.37
CA SER A 55 -26.83 18.37 -62.15
C SER A 55 -25.42 18.97 -61.93
N LEU A 56 -24.43 18.07 -61.79
CA LEU A 56 -23.01 18.14 -62.17
C LEU A 56 -22.05 19.25 -61.62
N LEU A 57 -21.09 18.77 -60.83
CA LEU A 57 -19.62 18.99 -60.88
C LEU A 57 -19.00 20.42 -60.95
N THR A 58 -17.91 20.55 -60.18
CA THR A 58 -16.73 21.45 -60.30
C THR A 58 -16.63 22.67 -59.37
N THR A 59 -15.84 22.46 -58.30
CA THR A 59 -14.73 23.30 -57.80
C THR A 59 -14.88 24.82 -57.78
N ALA A 60 -14.92 25.42 -56.58
CA ALA A 60 -14.06 26.54 -56.16
C ALA A 60 -14.38 26.97 -54.72
N MET A 61 -13.39 27.59 -54.08
CA MET A 61 -13.44 28.31 -52.79
C MET A 61 -13.23 27.46 -51.52
N PHE A 62 -11.96 27.12 -51.31
CA PHE A 62 -11.31 27.46 -50.05
C PHE A 62 -11.75 28.86 -49.57
N ALA A 63 -12.43 28.94 -48.42
CA ALA A 63 -12.30 29.99 -47.40
C ALA A 63 -13.55 30.05 -46.50
N ALA A 64 -13.51 29.32 -45.39
CA ALA A 64 -14.15 29.66 -44.12
C ALA A 64 -13.59 28.70 -43.07
N LEU A 65 -12.26 28.67 -42.86
CA LEU A 65 -11.59 29.44 -41.81
C LEU A 65 -12.52 30.06 -40.76
N LEU A 66 -12.42 29.50 -39.54
CA LEU A 66 -12.80 30.07 -38.25
C LEU A 66 -14.29 30.36 -38.02
N ILE A 67 -15.03 29.32 -37.66
CA ILE A 67 -15.99 29.46 -36.56
C ILE A 67 -15.44 28.60 -35.44
N GLY A 68 -14.87 29.28 -34.46
CA GLY A 68 -14.28 28.66 -33.29
C GLY A 68 -15.26 27.66 -32.70
N ALA A 69 -14.73 26.48 -32.38
CA ALA A 69 -15.31 25.71 -31.29
C ALA A 69 -15.17 26.57 -30.03
N ALA A 70 -16.09 27.52 -29.86
CA ALA A 70 -16.47 28.01 -28.55
C ALA A 70 -17.16 26.83 -27.87
N CYS A 71 -16.35 25.85 -27.48
CA CYS A 71 -16.68 24.97 -26.39
C CYS A 71 -16.71 25.88 -25.16
N THR A 72 -17.81 26.61 -24.96
CA THR A 72 -18.27 26.97 -23.62
C THR A 72 -18.74 25.69 -22.96
N GLN A 73 -17.80 24.78 -22.78
CA GLN A 73 -17.96 23.72 -21.82
C GLN A 73 -17.85 24.45 -20.49
N THR A 74 -19.02 24.84 -19.98
CA THR A 74 -19.28 25.02 -18.56
C THR A 74 -19.04 23.67 -17.87
N ASN A 75 -17.79 23.22 -17.93
CA ASN A 75 -17.26 22.26 -17.01
C ASN A 75 -17.40 22.98 -15.67
N THR A 76 -18.30 22.48 -14.82
CA THR A 76 -18.03 22.47 -13.39
C THR A 76 -16.55 22.13 -13.28
N ARG A 77 -15.68 23.12 -13.03
CA ARG A 77 -14.25 22.86 -12.86
C ARG A 77 -14.15 21.97 -11.64
N LYS A 78 -14.24 20.65 -11.87
CA LYS A 78 -13.76 19.64 -10.94
C LYS A 78 -12.38 20.16 -10.59
N SER A 79 -12.13 20.48 -9.33
CA SER A 79 -10.83 21.00 -8.97
C SER A 79 -9.80 19.96 -9.44
N GLU A 80 -8.66 20.38 -9.96
CA GLU A 80 -7.59 19.44 -10.32
C GLU A 80 -7.21 18.58 -9.10
N ALA A 81 -7.41 19.12 -7.88
CA ALA A 81 -7.34 18.37 -6.63
C ALA A 81 -8.36 17.23 -6.50
N ASP A 82 -9.59 17.40 -7.00
CA ASP A 82 -10.58 16.33 -7.04
C ASP A 82 -10.15 15.21 -8.00
N ALA A 83 -9.55 15.58 -9.14
CA ALA A 83 -9.01 14.60 -10.08
C ALA A 83 -7.83 13.82 -9.47
N VAL A 84 -6.93 14.51 -8.76
CA VAL A 84 -5.83 13.90 -8.00
C VAL A 84 -6.38 12.96 -6.93
N LYS A 85 -7.37 13.40 -6.14
CA LYS A 85 -8.01 12.58 -5.10
C LYS A 85 -8.64 11.32 -5.69
N GLN A 86 -9.34 11.44 -6.82
CA GLN A 86 -9.94 10.29 -7.51
C GLN A 86 -8.88 9.32 -8.05
N ALA A 87 -7.81 9.83 -8.65
CA ALA A 87 -6.74 9.00 -9.18
C ALA A 87 -6.01 8.22 -8.08
N LEU A 88 -5.77 8.85 -6.92
CA LEU A 88 -5.18 8.19 -5.75
C LEU A 88 -6.09 7.10 -5.19
N GLN A 89 -7.41 7.33 -5.14
CA GLN A 89 -8.38 6.30 -4.74
C GLN A 89 -8.39 5.10 -5.69
N GLN A 90 -8.29 5.34 -7.00
CA GLN A 90 -8.21 4.28 -8.01
C GLN A 90 -6.92 3.45 -7.90
N ALA A 91 -5.84 4.05 -7.39
CA ALA A 91 -4.56 3.39 -7.14
C ALA A 91 -4.51 2.65 -5.78
N ASP A 92 -5.63 2.52 -5.07
CA ASP A 92 -5.76 2.00 -3.70
C ASP A 92 -4.92 2.79 -2.64
N LEU A 93 -4.56 4.05 -2.94
CA LEU A 93 -3.80 4.94 -2.06
C LEU A 93 -4.72 5.83 -1.22
N LYS A 94 -5.70 5.21 -0.54
CA LYS A 94 -6.72 5.91 0.26
C LYS A 94 -6.18 6.58 1.54
N ASP A 95 -4.99 6.20 1.98
CA ASP A 95 -4.31 6.75 3.16
C ASP A 95 -3.61 8.10 2.87
N VAL A 96 -3.61 8.53 1.59
CA VAL A 96 -3.03 9.80 1.15
C VAL A 96 -4.09 10.89 1.22
N THR A 97 -3.78 11.97 1.92
CA THR A 97 -4.59 13.19 1.98
C THR A 97 -4.11 14.17 0.92
N VAL A 98 -5.04 14.87 0.26
CA VAL A 98 -4.74 15.88 -0.74
C VAL A 98 -5.19 17.24 -0.23
N SER A 99 -4.28 18.19 -0.15
CA SER A 99 -4.56 19.60 0.14
C SER A 99 -4.26 20.45 -1.09
N ASP A 100 -5.16 21.38 -1.41
CA ASP A 100 -5.06 22.22 -2.61
C ASP A 100 -4.87 23.68 -2.24
N ASP A 101 -3.70 24.23 -2.56
CA ASP A 101 -3.36 25.64 -2.38
C ASP A 101 -3.48 26.35 -3.74
N THR A 102 -4.70 26.82 -4.07
CA THR A 102 -4.97 27.51 -5.33
C THR A 102 -4.18 28.80 -5.48
N ASP A 103 -3.98 29.56 -4.39
CA ASP A 103 -3.22 30.82 -4.40
C ASP A 103 -1.74 30.62 -4.72
N LYS A 104 -1.18 29.46 -4.35
CA LYS A 104 0.23 29.09 -4.58
C LYS A 104 0.41 28.14 -5.77
N ASN A 105 -0.67 27.84 -6.50
CA ASN A 105 -0.71 26.85 -7.57
C ASN A 105 -0.06 25.49 -7.19
N THR A 106 -0.22 25.07 -5.93
CA THR A 106 0.47 23.91 -5.36
C THR A 106 -0.53 22.92 -4.76
N ILE A 107 -0.34 21.62 -5.02
CA ILE A 107 -1.09 20.52 -4.41
C ILE A 107 -0.16 19.76 -3.49
N THR A 108 -0.53 19.65 -2.22
CA THR A 108 0.25 18.95 -1.20
C THR A 108 -0.36 17.57 -0.93
N LEU A 109 0.46 16.53 -1.09
CA LEU A 109 0.13 15.16 -0.74
C LEU A 109 0.65 14.89 0.67
N GLY A 110 -0.25 14.60 1.60
CA GLY A 110 0.06 14.24 2.98
C GLY A 110 -0.46 12.86 3.33
N GLY A 111 -0.29 12.47 4.59
CA GLY A 111 -0.69 11.16 5.11
C GLY A 111 0.50 10.23 5.32
N THR A 112 0.19 8.99 5.68
CA THR A 112 1.17 7.97 6.06
C THR A 112 1.09 6.78 5.14
N LEU A 113 2.20 6.45 4.47
CA LEU A 113 2.30 5.26 3.64
C LEU A 113 3.32 4.28 4.19
N HIS A 114 3.10 3.00 3.88
CA HIS A 114 3.87 1.88 4.43
C HIS A 114 5.12 1.50 3.61
N SER A 115 5.33 2.14 2.46
CA SER A 115 6.47 1.86 1.55
C SER A 115 6.82 3.09 0.70
N GLU A 116 8.12 3.25 0.41
CA GLU A 116 8.65 4.25 -0.52
C GLU A 116 8.08 4.07 -1.94
N ASP A 117 7.81 2.84 -2.37
CA ASP A 117 7.18 2.57 -3.68
C ASP A 117 5.79 3.20 -3.76
N ALA A 118 5.02 3.13 -2.67
CA ALA A 118 3.69 3.73 -2.61
C ALA A 118 3.77 5.26 -2.62
N LYS A 119 4.79 5.85 -1.97
CA LYS A 119 5.05 7.30 -1.99
C LYS A 119 5.47 7.80 -3.36
N SER A 120 6.34 7.07 -4.07
CA SER A 120 6.71 7.40 -5.46
C SER A 120 5.48 7.34 -6.37
N ARG A 121 4.72 6.24 -6.32
CA ARG A 121 3.50 6.09 -7.13
C ARG A 121 2.47 7.18 -6.85
N ALA A 122 2.29 7.58 -5.59
CA ALA A 122 1.39 8.67 -5.24
C ALA A 122 1.78 10.00 -5.92
N GLY A 123 3.09 10.31 -5.95
CA GLY A 123 3.62 11.47 -6.64
C GLY A 123 3.39 11.40 -8.16
N ASP A 124 3.65 10.25 -8.77
CA ASP A 124 3.48 10.05 -10.21
C ASP A 124 2.01 10.15 -10.64
N VAL A 125 1.11 9.54 -9.86
CA VAL A 125 -0.34 9.59 -10.10
C VAL A 125 -0.85 11.03 -9.96
N ALA A 126 -0.42 11.76 -8.93
CA ALA A 126 -0.79 13.16 -8.76
C ALA A 126 -0.26 14.06 -9.89
N LYS A 127 0.97 13.84 -10.35
CA LYS A 127 1.56 14.61 -11.45
C LYS A 127 0.88 14.33 -12.79
N GLN A 128 0.42 13.10 -13.02
CA GLN A 128 -0.36 12.75 -14.21
C GLN A 128 -1.77 13.35 -14.19
N ALA A 129 -2.39 13.42 -13.01
CA ALA A 129 -3.73 13.98 -12.84
C ALA A 129 -3.75 15.52 -12.90
N ALA A 130 -2.65 16.18 -12.49
CA ALA A 130 -2.50 17.63 -12.50
C ALA A 130 -1.12 18.05 -13.05
N PRO A 131 -0.91 17.99 -14.38
CA PRO A 131 0.40 18.27 -14.99
C PRO A 131 0.85 19.73 -14.81
N ASP A 132 -0.10 20.68 -14.80
CA ASP A 132 0.13 22.12 -14.74
C ASP A 132 0.27 22.66 -13.30
N ARG A 133 0.13 21.78 -12.29
CA ARG A 133 0.26 22.10 -10.87
C ARG A 133 1.63 21.66 -10.32
N THR A 134 2.08 22.38 -9.29
CA THR A 134 3.24 21.97 -8.49
C THR A 134 2.78 20.94 -7.47
N ILE A 135 3.42 19.76 -7.44
CA ILE A 135 3.07 18.70 -6.48
C ILE A 135 4.11 18.68 -5.36
N ALA A 136 3.67 18.99 -4.14
CA ALA A 136 4.47 18.84 -2.93
C ALA A 136 4.17 17.47 -2.29
N ASN A 137 5.13 16.54 -2.35
CA ASN A 137 4.98 15.22 -1.77
C ASN A 137 5.50 15.19 -0.33
N GLU A 138 4.62 15.47 0.62
CA GLU A 138 4.88 15.47 2.06
C GLU A 138 4.39 14.19 2.75
N ILE A 139 4.23 13.11 1.98
CA ILE A 139 3.80 11.83 2.51
C ILE A 139 4.89 11.30 3.45
N SER A 140 4.49 11.05 4.70
CA SER A 140 5.34 10.43 5.70
C SER A 140 5.39 8.93 5.46
N LEU A 141 6.58 8.36 5.49
CA LEU A 141 6.73 6.92 5.48
C LEU A 141 6.72 6.42 6.90
N GLN A 142 5.76 5.56 7.21
CA GLN A 142 5.79 4.72 8.38
C GLN A 142 6.13 3.31 7.91
N PRO A 143 7.42 2.99 7.71
CA PRO A 143 7.80 1.65 7.31
C PRO A 143 7.35 0.67 8.38
N VAL A 144 6.51 -0.29 8.00
CA VAL A 144 6.23 -1.45 8.86
C VAL A 144 7.35 -2.50 8.79
N GLY A 145 8.36 -2.33 7.94
CA GLY A 145 9.56 -3.20 7.92
C GLY A 145 10.78 -2.31 8.10
N ASP A 146 11.60 -2.45 9.14
CA ASP A 146 12.18 -3.72 9.62
C ASP A 146 11.62 -4.27 10.92
N GLU A 147 10.74 -3.52 11.59
CA GLU A 147 10.20 -3.96 12.86
C GLU A 147 9.22 -5.14 12.71
N SER A 148 8.36 -5.20 11.69
CA SER A 148 7.30 -6.24 11.67
C SER A 148 7.80 -7.63 11.25
N GLN A 149 8.81 -7.74 10.37
CA GLN A 149 9.38 -9.04 10.04
C GLN A 149 10.29 -9.55 11.16
N ALA A 150 11.17 -8.70 11.71
CA ALA A 150 11.97 -9.05 12.88
C ALA A 150 11.09 -9.33 14.11
N LYS A 151 10.05 -8.52 14.38
CA LYS A 151 9.07 -8.78 15.47
C LYS A 151 8.23 -10.02 15.20
N SER A 152 7.88 -10.36 13.95
CA SER A 152 7.14 -11.60 13.67
C SER A 152 8.01 -12.85 13.83
N VAL A 153 9.26 -12.81 13.38
CA VAL A 153 10.21 -13.91 13.62
C VAL A 153 10.51 -14.00 15.12
N GLN A 154 10.73 -12.87 15.78
CA GLN A 154 10.95 -12.81 17.23
C GLN A 154 9.73 -13.29 18.01
N SER A 155 8.51 -12.92 17.64
CA SER A 155 7.28 -13.40 18.29
C SER A 155 7.10 -14.90 18.10
N ASN A 156 7.37 -15.43 16.90
CA ASN A 156 7.34 -16.87 16.66
C ASN A 156 8.42 -17.63 17.48
N LEU A 157 9.59 -17.03 17.67
CA LEU A 157 10.65 -17.58 18.53
C LEU A 157 10.27 -17.51 20.02
N ASP A 158 9.71 -16.39 20.46
CA ASP A 158 9.24 -16.18 21.83
C ASP A 158 8.09 -17.16 22.15
N ASP A 159 7.12 -17.33 21.25
CA ASP A 159 6.06 -18.35 21.35
C ASP A 159 6.64 -19.77 21.44
N GLY A 160 7.71 -20.05 20.69
CA GLY A 160 8.43 -21.32 20.76
C GLY A 160 9.10 -21.55 22.12
N ILE A 161 9.72 -20.52 22.69
CA ILE A 161 10.34 -20.55 24.02
C ILE A 161 9.25 -20.80 25.08
N GLU A 162 8.14 -20.07 25.03
CA GLU A 162 7.03 -20.21 25.97
C GLU A 162 6.40 -21.60 25.91
N ASN A 163 6.16 -22.14 24.72
CA ASN A 163 5.58 -23.46 24.55
C ASN A 163 6.50 -24.57 25.07
N ASN A 164 7.81 -24.47 24.82
CA ASN A 164 8.80 -25.39 25.36
C ASN A 164 8.88 -25.31 26.90
N TYR A 165 8.84 -24.09 27.44
CA TYR A 165 8.83 -23.89 28.89
C TYR A 165 7.58 -24.46 29.55
N LYS A 166 6.40 -24.22 28.94
CA LYS A 166 5.12 -24.81 29.37
C LYS A 166 5.19 -26.35 29.41
N ALA A 167 5.78 -26.97 28.39
CA ALA A 167 5.97 -28.42 28.36
C ALA A 167 6.88 -28.92 29.51
N ALA A 168 7.94 -28.16 29.82
CA ALA A 168 8.83 -28.46 30.94
C ALA A 168 8.13 -28.34 32.31
N LEU A 169 7.28 -27.31 32.49
CA LEU A 169 6.48 -27.12 33.71
C LEU A 169 5.48 -28.24 33.93
N VAL A 170 4.75 -28.66 32.89
CA VAL A 170 3.80 -29.78 32.95
C VAL A 170 4.53 -31.08 33.34
N SER A 171 5.72 -31.31 32.79
CA SER A 171 6.54 -32.49 33.11
C SER A 171 6.92 -32.56 34.60
N LYS A 172 7.05 -31.41 35.28
CA LYS A 172 7.36 -31.31 36.71
C LYS A 172 6.13 -31.09 37.60
N ARG A 173 4.92 -31.10 37.03
CA ARG A 173 3.65 -30.83 37.73
C ARG A 173 3.63 -29.48 38.46
N LEU A 174 4.41 -28.51 37.96
CA LEU A 174 4.47 -27.14 38.45
C LEU A 174 3.45 -26.24 37.75
N ASP A 175 2.79 -26.74 36.71
CA ASP A 175 1.72 -26.07 35.93
C ASP A 175 0.50 -25.67 36.78
N LYS A 176 0.30 -26.34 37.92
CA LYS A 176 -0.80 -26.04 38.84
C LYS A 176 -0.53 -24.86 39.77
N GLN A 177 0.68 -24.32 39.77
CA GLN A 177 1.02 -23.12 40.54
C GLN A 177 0.67 -21.86 39.74
N SER A 178 0.43 -20.75 40.41
CA SER A 178 0.24 -19.44 39.77
C SER A 178 1.58 -18.88 39.29
N ILE A 179 2.22 -19.56 38.35
CA ILE A 179 3.47 -19.16 37.71
C ILE A 179 3.12 -18.62 36.32
N HIS A 180 3.45 -17.35 36.11
CA HIS A 180 3.36 -16.70 34.81
C HIS A 180 4.75 -16.62 34.18
N TYR A 181 4.80 -16.68 32.87
CA TYR A 181 6.03 -16.58 32.10
C TYR A 181 5.80 -15.69 30.87
N ASP A 182 6.82 -14.94 30.49
CA ASP A 182 6.82 -14.04 29.33
C ASP A 182 8.21 -14.12 28.69
N ALA A 183 8.27 -14.51 27.41
CA ALA A 183 9.51 -14.52 26.65
C ALA A 183 9.59 -13.27 25.77
N LYS A 184 10.72 -12.55 25.85
CA LYS A 184 11.01 -11.42 24.95
C LYS A 184 12.48 -11.40 24.59
N ASN A 185 12.80 -11.42 23.30
CA ASN A 185 14.18 -11.30 22.81
C ASN A 185 15.12 -12.36 23.40
N GLY A 186 14.61 -13.59 23.65
CA GLY A 186 15.38 -14.67 24.29
C GLY A 186 15.59 -14.50 25.80
N VAL A 187 14.92 -13.54 26.43
CA VAL A 187 14.87 -13.40 27.90
C VAL A 187 13.54 -13.96 28.39
N LEU A 188 13.60 -14.96 29.26
CA LEU A 188 12.42 -15.56 29.88
C LEU A 188 12.21 -15.00 31.28
N LYS A 189 11.14 -14.23 31.46
CA LYS A 189 10.76 -13.69 32.76
C LYS A 189 9.73 -14.59 33.42
N LEU A 190 10.01 -14.99 34.67
CA LEU A 190 9.16 -15.83 35.49
C LEU A 190 8.59 -15.01 36.64
N THR A 191 7.26 -14.93 36.76
CA THR A 191 6.58 -14.21 37.83
C THR A 191 5.54 -15.10 38.51
N GLY A 192 5.04 -14.67 39.65
CA GLY A 192 3.93 -15.35 40.34
C GLY A 192 4.30 -15.84 41.73
N SER A 193 3.63 -16.90 42.20
CA SER A 193 3.81 -17.38 43.56
C SER A 193 3.83 -18.91 43.67
N VAL A 194 4.76 -19.43 44.46
CA VAL A 194 4.92 -20.87 44.76
C VAL A 194 4.92 -21.14 46.25
N LYS A 195 4.64 -22.39 46.64
CA LYS A 195 4.53 -22.79 48.05
C LYS A 195 5.89 -23.03 48.71
N THR A 196 6.90 -23.41 47.93
CA THR A 196 8.22 -23.75 48.48
C THR A 196 9.36 -23.10 47.69
N PRO A 197 10.50 -22.79 48.33
CA PRO A 197 11.68 -22.26 47.64
C PRO A 197 12.29 -23.27 46.66
N GLN A 198 12.13 -24.57 46.91
CA GLN A 198 12.56 -25.62 45.97
C GLN A 198 11.82 -25.53 44.63
N GLN A 199 10.50 -25.27 44.65
CA GLN A 199 9.72 -25.07 43.42
C GLN A 199 10.20 -23.85 42.64
N LYS A 200 10.56 -22.77 43.34
CA LYS A 200 11.14 -21.56 42.71
C LYS A 200 12.45 -21.89 41.99
N GLN A 201 13.36 -22.63 42.63
CA GLN A 201 14.64 -23.03 42.03
C GLN A 201 14.44 -24.00 40.87
N GLU A 202 13.50 -24.93 40.97
CA GLU A 202 13.21 -25.87 39.90
C GLU A 202 12.63 -25.17 38.67
N ALA A 203 11.72 -24.20 38.86
CA ALA A 203 11.17 -23.39 37.76
C ALA A 203 12.25 -22.61 37.00
N GLU A 204 13.23 -22.07 37.72
CA GLU A 204 14.40 -21.39 37.13
C GLU A 204 15.31 -22.37 36.38
N LEU A 205 15.60 -23.52 36.98
CA LEU A 205 16.43 -24.54 36.34
C LEU A 205 15.80 -25.08 35.04
N LEU A 206 14.47 -25.22 35.01
CA LEU A 206 13.74 -25.60 33.80
C LEU A 206 13.83 -24.52 32.73
N ALA A 207 13.72 -23.24 33.11
CA ALA A 207 13.82 -22.11 32.19
C ALA A 207 15.19 -22.07 31.51
N SER A 208 16.27 -22.31 32.26
CA SER A 208 17.64 -22.36 31.73
C SER A 208 17.90 -23.53 30.79
N LYS A 209 17.03 -24.54 30.74
CA LYS A 209 17.14 -25.70 29.85
C LYS A 209 16.35 -25.54 28.54
N VAL A 210 15.55 -24.47 28.42
CA VAL A 210 14.77 -24.23 27.21
C VAL A 210 15.71 -23.72 26.10
N PRO A 211 15.64 -24.29 24.88
CA PRO A 211 16.46 -23.84 23.76
C PRO A 211 16.15 -22.38 23.41
N ASN A 212 17.20 -21.63 23.04
CA ASN A 212 17.16 -20.20 22.69
C ASN A 212 16.91 -19.22 23.86
N VAL A 213 16.88 -19.70 25.11
CA VAL A 213 16.90 -18.82 26.28
C VAL A 213 18.33 -18.34 26.54
N GLN A 214 18.53 -17.03 26.49
CA GLN A 214 19.80 -16.36 26.77
C GLN A 214 19.91 -15.96 28.25
N GLN A 215 18.78 -15.54 28.84
CA GLN A 215 18.73 -15.08 30.23
C GLN A 215 17.39 -15.45 30.86
N VAL A 216 17.43 -15.79 32.15
CA VAL A 216 16.24 -16.04 32.97
C VAL A 216 16.14 -14.97 34.04
N VAL A 217 14.95 -14.37 34.18
CA VAL A 217 14.64 -13.42 35.24
C VAL A 217 13.62 -14.05 36.18
N ASN A 218 14.04 -14.43 37.38
CA ASN A 218 13.20 -15.13 38.35
C ASN A 218 12.61 -14.17 39.40
N GLU A 219 11.39 -13.70 39.15
CA GLU A 219 10.58 -12.85 40.03
C GLU A 219 9.49 -13.65 40.76
N ILE A 220 9.62 -14.98 40.87
CA ILE A 220 8.67 -15.81 41.61
C ILE A 220 8.79 -15.54 43.12
N GLU A 221 7.66 -15.30 43.77
CA GLU A 221 7.56 -15.16 45.23
C GLU A 221 7.26 -16.49 45.90
N VAL A 222 7.84 -16.72 47.08
CA VAL A 222 7.51 -17.90 47.91
C VAL A 222 6.49 -17.48 48.96
N LYS A 223 5.25 -17.95 48.82
CA LYS A 223 4.17 -17.73 49.79
C LYS A 223 3.89 -19.04 50.51
N ARG A 224 4.22 -19.08 51.81
CA ARG A 224 3.99 -20.22 52.68
C ARG A 224 2.60 -20.15 53.32
#